data_AF-A0A525CX98-F1
#
_entry.id   AF-A0A525CX98-F1
#
_cell.length_a   1.000
_cell.length_b   1.000
_cell.length_c   1.000
_cell.angle_alpha   90.00
_cell.angle_beta   90.00
_cell.angle_gamma   90.00
#
_symmetry.space_group_name_H-M   'P 1'
#
loop_
_entity.id
_entity.type
_entity.pdbx_description
1 polymer ?
#
loop_
_entity_poly.entity_id
_entity_poly.type
_entity_poly.pdbx_seq_one_letter_code
_entity_poly.pdbx_strand_id
1 'polypeptide(L)'
;MSFVPVIGTSIKKQLENREEEILSPYAAISRESRGRRVLEQEDICDIRLPYQRDRDRIIHSKTFRRLKHKTQVFLAPTGDHYRTRLTHVLEVSQIARTVAAALCLNESLTEAIALGHDLGHTPFGHAGEATLNELHPSGFKHYIHSLRVIDFLENKGKGLNLTFEVRNGISRHSKGRNDIIPQRKSELAVT
;
A
#
# COMPACT_ATOMS: atom_id res chain seq x y z
N MET A 1 -23.87 -7.67 -15.82
CA MET A 1 -24.45 -8.94 -15.31
C MET A 1 -24.55 -8.83 -13.80
N SER A 2 -25.70 -9.16 -13.20
CA SER A 2 -25.83 -9.25 -11.75
C SER A 2 -25.12 -10.50 -11.25
N PHE A 3 -24.17 -10.34 -10.33
CA PHE A 3 -23.48 -11.47 -9.71
C PHE A 3 -24.45 -12.24 -8.81
N VAL A 4 -24.57 -13.55 -9.01
CA VAL A 4 -25.36 -14.46 -8.17
C VAL A 4 -24.38 -15.41 -7.47
N PRO A 5 -24.27 -15.37 -6.13
CA PRO A 5 -23.41 -16.28 -5.40
C PRO A 5 -23.77 -17.76 -5.67
N VAL A 6 -22.78 -18.58 -5.96
CA VAL A 6 -22.94 -20.03 -6.18
C VAL A 6 -22.80 -20.77 -4.86
N ILE A 7 -23.86 -21.44 -4.42
CA ILE A 7 -23.86 -22.26 -3.19
C ILE A 7 -22.90 -23.44 -3.38
N GLY A 8 -22.12 -23.77 -2.35
CA GLY A 8 -21.16 -24.89 -2.36
C GLY A 8 -19.76 -24.52 -2.88
N THR A 9 -19.56 -23.32 -3.43
CA THR A 9 -18.24 -22.78 -3.76
C THR A 9 -17.82 -21.73 -2.73
N SER A 10 -16.55 -21.72 -2.29
CA SER A 10 -16.10 -20.72 -1.32
C SER A 10 -16.24 -19.29 -1.88
N ILE A 11 -16.65 -18.34 -1.03
CA ILE A 11 -16.84 -16.93 -1.42
C ILE A 11 -15.54 -16.38 -2.03
N LYS A 12 -14.39 -16.67 -1.40
CA LYS A 12 -13.07 -16.27 -1.88
C LYS A 12 -12.82 -16.75 -3.31
N LYS A 13 -13.14 -18.00 -3.63
CA LYS A 13 -12.95 -18.56 -4.98
C LYS A 13 -13.83 -17.86 -6.01
N GLN A 14 -15.06 -17.52 -5.65
CA GLN A 14 -15.96 -16.77 -6.52
C GLN A 14 -15.45 -15.34 -6.78
N LEU A 15 -14.85 -14.69 -5.77
CA LEU A 15 -14.24 -13.38 -5.92
C LEU A 15 -12.99 -13.43 -6.83
N GLU A 16 -12.15 -14.45 -6.69
CA GLU A 16 -10.98 -14.66 -7.57
C GLU A 16 -11.39 -14.84 -9.03
N ASN A 17 -12.36 -15.70 -9.31
CA ASN A 17 -12.85 -15.91 -10.68
C ASN A 17 -13.41 -14.62 -11.28
N ARG A 18 -14.08 -13.78 -10.46
CA ARG A 18 -14.60 -12.49 -10.90
C ARG A 18 -13.49 -11.49 -11.25
N GLU A 19 -12.37 -11.51 -10.53
CA GLU A 19 -11.21 -10.69 -10.90
C GLU A 19 -10.68 -11.09 -12.29
N GLU A 20 -10.59 -12.39 -12.58
CA GLU A 20 -10.14 -12.90 -13.88
C GLU A 20 -11.05 -12.46 -15.05
N GLU A 21 -12.36 -12.32 -14.80
CA GLU A 21 -13.34 -11.93 -15.83
C GLU A 21 -13.37 -10.41 -16.10
N ILE A 22 -13.16 -9.58 -15.07
CA ILE A 22 -13.42 -8.14 -15.13
C ILE A 22 -12.13 -7.33 -15.31
N LEU A 23 -11.01 -7.81 -14.77
CA LEU A 23 -9.77 -7.07 -14.81
C LEU A 23 -9.11 -7.14 -16.19
N SER A 24 -8.34 -6.10 -16.50
CA SER A 24 -7.50 -6.03 -17.69
C SER A 24 -6.47 -7.17 -17.71
N PRO A 25 -6.07 -7.70 -18.88
CA PRO A 25 -5.00 -8.69 -18.99
C PRO A 25 -3.65 -8.23 -18.41
N TYR A 26 -3.48 -6.91 -18.22
CA TYR A 26 -2.28 -6.32 -17.63
C TYR A 26 -2.40 -6.06 -16.12
N ALA A 27 -3.54 -6.36 -15.51
CA ALA A 27 -3.77 -6.19 -14.09
C ALA A 27 -3.17 -7.35 -13.27
N ALA A 28 -2.65 -7.04 -12.09
CA ALA A 28 -2.28 -8.07 -11.12
C ALA A 28 -3.56 -8.70 -10.53
N ILE A 29 -3.73 -10.00 -10.71
CA ILE A 29 -4.86 -10.73 -10.12
C ILE A 29 -4.48 -11.31 -8.75
N SER A 30 -5.44 -11.35 -7.82
CA SER A 30 -5.17 -11.79 -6.44
C SER A 30 -4.77 -13.26 -6.35
N ARG A 31 -5.29 -14.09 -7.26
CA ARG A 31 -5.03 -15.53 -7.31
C ARG A 31 -3.57 -15.86 -7.67
N GLU A 32 -2.91 -15.00 -8.44
CA GLU A 32 -1.51 -15.15 -8.86
C GLU A 32 -0.52 -14.46 -7.91
N SER A 33 -1.00 -13.96 -6.76
CA SER A 33 -0.11 -13.37 -5.77
C SER A 33 0.99 -14.36 -5.36
N ARG A 34 2.22 -13.86 -5.29
CA ARG A 34 3.38 -14.58 -4.74
C ARG A 34 3.28 -14.81 -3.24
N GLY A 35 2.22 -14.28 -2.62
CA GLY A 35 1.85 -14.53 -1.25
C GLY A 35 2.65 -13.70 -0.24
N ARG A 36 2.64 -14.19 1.00
CA ARG A 36 3.23 -13.55 2.17
C ARG A 36 4.55 -14.22 2.55
N ARG A 37 5.37 -13.55 3.35
CA ARG A 37 6.63 -14.13 3.87
C ARG A 37 6.37 -15.25 4.87
N VAL A 38 5.36 -15.07 5.72
CA VAL A 38 4.95 -16.07 6.71
C VAL A 38 3.57 -16.58 6.30
N LEU A 39 3.43 -17.91 6.23
CA LEU A 39 2.13 -18.55 5.98
C LEU A 39 1.26 -18.45 7.24
N GLU A 40 0.05 -17.93 7.09
CA GLU A 40 -0.94 -17.82 8.17
C GLU A 40 -2.11 -18.76 7.88
N GLN A 41 -2.47 -19.62 8.84
CA GLN A 41 -3.63 -20.51 8.69
C GLN A 41 -4.93 -19.73 8.51
N GLU A 42 -5.02 -18.55 9.13
CA GLU A 42 -6.15 -17.64 9.00
C GLU A 42 -6.37 -17.15 7.55
N ASP A 43 -5.35 -17.19 6.68
CA ASP A 43 -5.52 -16.83 5.26
C ASP A 43 -6.29 -17.89 4.47
N ILE A 44 -6.33 -19.14 4.98
CA ILE A 44 -6.99 -20.28 4.33
C ILE A 44 -8.52 -20.16 4.48
N CYS A 45 -9.00 -19.70 5.63
CA CYS A 45 -10.42 -19.60 5.94
C CYS A 45 -11.00 -18.17 5.78
N ASP A 46 -10.20 -17.20 5.32
CA ASP A 46 -10.67 -15.83 5.09
C ASP A 46 -11.53 -15.74 3.83
N ILE A 47 -12.58 -14.92 3.88
CA ILE A 47 -13.41 -14.60 2.72
C ILE A 47 -12.78 -13.50 1.84
N ARG A 48 -11.89 -12.68 2.42
CA ARG A 48 -11.25 -11.55 1.76
C ARG A 48 -10.14 -12.03 0.83
N LEU A 49 -9.98 -11.33 -0.29
CA LEU A 49 -8.83 -11.51 -1.17
C LEU A 49 -7.54 -10.99 -0.50
N PRO A 50 -6.36 -11.53 -0.87
CA PRO A 50 -5.07 -11.14 -0.30
C PRO A 50 -4.85 -9.62 -0.17
N TYR A 51 -5.13 -8.86 -1.24
CA TYR A 51 -4.94 -7.40 -1.25
C TYR A 51 -5.95 -6.64 -0.39
N GLN A 52 -7.18 -7.14 -0.29
CA GLN A 52 -8.19 -6.58 0.62
C GLN A 52 -7.75 -6.77 2.07
N ARG A 53 -7.22 -7.95 2.41
CA ARG A 53 -6.68 -8.22 3.75
C ARG A 53 -5.48 -7.32 4.06
N ASP A 54 -4.61 -7.07 3.09
CA ASP A 54 -3.47 -6.15 3.26
C ASP A 54 -3.89 -4.72 3.53
N ARG A 55 -4.86 -4.23 2.76
CA ARG A 55 -5.47 -2.92 2.98
C ARG A 55 -5.98 -2.80 4.42
N ASP A 56 -6.75 -3.78 4.88
CA ASP A 56 -7.32 -3.78 6.22
C ASP A 56 -6.22 -3.77 7.30
N ARG A 57 -5.15 -4.58 7.13
CA ARG A 57 -3.99 -4.58 8.04
C ARG A 57 -3.31 -3.22 8.11
N ILE A 58 -3.16 -2.54 6.98
CA ILE A 58 -2.58 -1.19 6.92
C ILE A 58 -3.46 -0.20 7.68
N ILE A 59 -4.76 -0.12 7.34
CA ILE A 59 -5.71 0.82 7.95
C ILE A 59 -5.76 0.66 9.47
N HIS A 60 -5.77 -0.58 9.96
CA HIS A 60 -5.87 -0.86 11.38
C HIS A 60 -4.54 -0.76 12.15
N SER A 61 -3.41 -0.56 11.45
CA SER A 61 -2.08 -0.45 12.06
C SER A 61 -1.92 0.80 12.94
N LYS A 62 -1.01 0.75 13.92
CA LYS A 62 -0.74 1.92 14.76
C LYS A 62 -0.05 3.03 13.98
N THR A 63 0.85 2.68 13.07
CA THR A 63 1.56 3.66 12.24
C THR A 63 0.63 4.40 11.29
N PHE A 64 -0.36 3.74 10.71
CA PHE A 64 -1.37 4.44 9.90
C PHE A 64 -2.14 5.48 10.73
N ARG A 65 -2.58 5.13 11.95
CA ARG A 65 -3.25 6.09 12.85
C ARG A 65 -2.36 7.29 13.20
N ARG A 66 -1.04 7.09 13.32
CA ARG A 66 -0.09 8.19 13.59
C ARG A 66 0.01 9.19 12.45
N LEU A 67 -0.38 8.84 11.22
CA LEU A 67 -0.41 9.78 10.10
C LEU A 67 -1.33 10.98 10.36
N LYS A 68 -2.37 10.82 11.20
CA LYS A 68 -3.25 11.91 11.64
C LYS A 68 -2.47 13.06 12.29
N HIS A 69 -1.38 12.75 12.97
CA HIS A 69 -0.59 13.72 13.74
C HIS A 69 0.71 14.14 13.02
N LYS A 70 0.90 13.71 11.76
CA LYS A 70 2.04 14.13 10.94
C LYS A 70 1.56 15.16 9.93
N THR A 71 2.14 16.36 9.97
CA THR A 71 1.82 17.41 9.01
C THR A 71 2.41 17.10 7.64
N GLN A 72 1.73 17.57 6.60
CA GLN A 72 2.27 17.63 5.25
C GLN A 72 2.69 19.07 4.98
N VAL A 73 4.00 19.29 4.76
CA VAL A 73 4.60 20.55 4.29
C VAL A 73 4.59 21.74 5.27
N PHE A 74 3.58 21.95 6.11
CA PHE A 74 3.53 23.10 7.03
C PHE A 74 3.73 22.72 8.51
N LEU A 75 4.62 23.44 9.20
CA LEU A 75 4.74 23.47 10.66
C LEU A 75 3.51 24.21 11.20
N ALA A 76 2.49 23.46 11.61
CA ALA A 76 1.32 23.91 12.37
C ALA A 76 1.07 25.45 12.38
N PRO A 77 0.56 26.06 11.29
CA PRO A 77 0.12 27.43 11.33
C PRO A 77 -1.33 27.45 11.83
N THR A 78 -1.69 28.47 12.58
CA THR A 78 -3.06 28.80 13.01
C THR A 78 -4.03 28.83 11.82
N GLY A 79 -4.79 27.74 11.59
CA GLY A 79 -5.83 27.64 10.57
C GLY A 79 -6.35 26.21 10.37
N ASP A 80 -7.63 26.05 10.05
CA ASP A 80 -8.35 24.76 10.20
C ASP A 80 -8.25 23.82 8.98
N HIS A 81 -7.54 24.21 7.92
CA HIS A 81 -7.56 23.52 6.62
C HIS A 81 -6.20 22.98 6.14
N TYR A 82 -5.23 22.79 7.03
CA TYR A 82 -3.95 22.20 6.65
C TYR A 82 -4.03 20.67 6.48
N ARG A 83 -3.45 20.16 5.40
CA ARG A 83 -3.39 18.73 5.14
C ARG A 83 -2.45 18.04 6.11
N THR A 84 -2.95 16.97 6.73
CA THR A 84 -2.12 15.96 7.40
C THR A 84 -1.68 14.92 6.37
N ARG A 85 -0.70 14.09 6.73
CA ARG A 85 -0.36 12.92 5.91
C ARG A 85 -1.53 11.96 5.76
N LEU A 86 -2.38 11.83 6.79
CA LEU A 86 -3.56 10.99 6.68
C LEU A 86 -4.51 11.50 5.60
N THR A 87 -4.82 12.80 5.58
CA THR A 87 -5.70 13.38 4.55
C THR A 87 -5.09 13.24 3.15
N HIS A 88 -3.78 13.44 3.01
CA HIS A 88 -3.09 13.22 1.74
C HIS A 88 -3.18 11.77 1.26
N VAL A 89 -2.89 10.81 2.15
CA VAL A 89 -2.94 9.38 1.81
C VAL A 89 -4.36 8.96 1.40
N LEU A 90 -5.40 9.54 2.01
CA LEU A 90 -6.79 9.31 1.61
C LEU A 90 -7.10 9.91 0.22
N GLU A 91 -6.65 11.13 -0.06
CA GLU A 91 -6.79 11.76 -1.39
C GLU A 91 -6.07 10.95 -2.47
N VAL A 92 -4.82 10.53 -2.21
CA VAL A 92 -4.03 9.69 -3.13
C VAL A 92 -4.73 8.36 -3.37
N SER A 93 -5.22 7.71 -2.31
CA SER A 93 -5.97 6.45 -2.43
C SER A 93 -7.20 6.60 -3.31
N GLN A 94 -8.00 7.66 -3.10
CA GLN A 94 -9.18 7.93 -3.90
C GLN A 94 -8.84 8.11 -5.39
N ILE A 95 -7.87 8.98 -5.71
CA ILE A 95 -7.45 9.24 -7.09
C ILE A 95 -6.90 7.96 -7.73
N ALA A 96 -6.03 7.23 -7.03
CA ALA A 96 -5.42 6.02 -7.54
C ALA A 96 -6.46 4.95 -7.85
N ARG A 97 -7.48 4.78 -6.99
CA ARG A 97 -8.60 3.88 -7.25
C ARG A 97 -9.46 4.29 -8.43
N THR A 98 -9.74 5.59 -8.60
CA THR A 98 -10.46 6.08 -9.78
C THR A 98 -9.72 5.73 -11.07
N VAL A 99 -8.40 5.91 -11.10
CA VAL A 99 -7.57 5.54 -12.26
C VAL A 99 -7.55 4.02 -12.45
N ALA A 100 -7.39 3.24 -11.38
CA ALA A 100 -7.40 1.79 -11.45
C ALA A 100 -8.72 1.24 -11.99
N ALA A 101 -9.86 1.74 -11.49
CA ALA A 101 -11.18 1.35 -11.96
C ALA A 101 -11.39 1.69 -13.45
N ALA A 102 -10.99 2.88 -13.88
CA ALA A 102 -11.11 3.31 -15.28
C ALA A 102 -10.28 2.45 -16.25
N LEU A 103 -9.18 1.86 -15.77
CA LEU A 103 -8.27 1.02 -16.55
C LEU A 103 -8.49 -0.49 -16.30
N CYS A 104 -9.53 -0.87 -15.55
CA CYS A 104 -9.79 -2.23 -15.10
C CYS A 104 -8.57 -2.88 -14.41
N LEU A 105 -7.82 -2.11 -13.62
CA LEU A 105 -6.73 -2.62 -12.78
C LEU A 105 -7.25 -3.04 -11.40
N ASN A 106 -6.41 -3.75 -10.63
CA ASN A 106 -6.80 -4.21 -9.31
C ASN A 106 -6.89 -3.05 -8.30
N GLU A 107 -8.11 -2.61 -8.01
CA GLU A 107 -8.40 -1.52 -7.08
C GLU A 107 -7.90 -1.81 -5.67
N SER A 108 -8.03 -3.06 -5.18
CA SER A 108 -7.66 -3.43 -3.80
C SER A 108 -6.15 -3.38 -3.61
N LEU A 109 -5.38 -3.85 -4.60
CA LEU A 109 -3.93 -3.72 -4.61
C LEU A 109 -3.50 -2.24 -4.65
N THR A 110 -4.12 -1.47 -5.53
CA THR A 110 -3.84 -0.04 -5.71
C THR A 110 -4.09 0.75 -4.42
N GLU A 111 -5.24 0.50 -3.78
CA GLU A 111 -5.62 1.09 -2.49
C GLU A 111 -4.64 0.71 -1.38
N ALA A 112 -4.29 -0.58 -1.25
CA ALA A 112 -3.33 -1.04 -0.25
C ALA A 112 -1.95 -0.36 -0.41
N ILE A 113 -1.46 -0.23 -1.64
CA ILE A 113 -0.19 0.46 -1.93
C ILE A 113 -0.30 1.94 -1.56
N ALA A 114 -1.37 2.62 -2.00
CA ALA A 114 -1.59 4.03 -1.72
C ALA A 114 -1.69 4.31 -0.21
N LEU A 115 -2.36 3.46 0.56
CA LEU A 115 -2.45 3.61 2.01
C LEU A 115 -1.13 3.30 2.73
N GLY A 116 -0.32 2.40 2.18
CA GLY A 116 0.93 1.95 2.78
C GLY A 116 2.17 2.77 2.41
N HIS A 117 2.13 3.57 1.34
CA HIS A 117 3.32 4.20 0.76
C HIS A 117 4.06 5.10 1.76
N ASP A 118 3.29 5.78 2.60
CA ASP A 118 3.76 6.89 3.43
C ASP A 118 3.94 6.53 4.92
N LEU A 119 3.82 5.24 5.28
CA LEU A 119 3.90 4.77 6.66
C LEU A 119 5.24 5.08 7.33
N GLY A 120 6.33 5.01 6.56
CA GLY A 120 7.70 5.24 7.00
C GLY A 120 8.13 6.69 7.07
N HIS A 121 7.24 7.65 6.81
CA HIS A 121 7.67 9.03 6.77
C HIS A 121 8.06 9.56 8.15
N THR A 122 9.17 10.28 8.19
CA THR A 122 9.66 11.03 9.34
C THR A 122 8.68 12.10 9.82
N PRO A 123 8.75 12.51 11.10
CA PRO A 123 8.25 13.82 11.51
C PRO A 123 8.83 14.93 10.63
N PHE A 124 8.11 16.04 10.47
CA PHE A 124 8.52 17.20 9.66
C PHE A 124 8.77 16.92 8.17
N GLY A 125 8.27 15.80 7.65
CA GLY A 125 8.31 15.54 6.21
C GLY A 125 9.73 15.50 5.65
N HIS A 126 9.93 16.08 4.47
CA HIS A 126 11.22 16.02 3.77
C HIS A 126 12.37 16.66 4.54
N ALA A 127 12.10 17.66 5.41
CA ALA A 127 13.13 18.21 6.27
C ALA A 127 13.68 17.14 7.23
N GLY A 128 12.79 16.40 7.90
CA GLY A 128 13.21 15.29 8.77
C GLY A 128 13.88 14.15 8.01
N GLU A 129 13.44 13.88 6.77
CA GLU A 129 14.11 12.90 5.90
C GLU A 129 15.53 13.33 5.52
N ALA A 130 15.73 14.60 5.10
CA ALA A 130 17.03 15.16 4.76
C ALA A 130 17.98 15.13 5.96
N THR A 131 17.53 15.59 7.13
CA THR A 131 18.34 15.58 8.35
C THR A 131 18.74 14.15 8.75
N LEU A 132 17.84 13.17 8.71
CA LEU A 132 18.21 11.79 9.01
C LEU A 132 19.14 11.18 7.95
N ASN A 133 19.01 11.59 6.70
CA ASN A 133 19.89 11.13 5.64
C ASN A 133 21.33 11.64 5.79
N GLU A 134 21.52 12.83 6.36
CA GLU A 134 22.83 13.37 6.72
C GLU A 134 23.41 12.71 7.98
N LEU A 135 22.58 12.45 8.98
CA LEU A 135 23.01 11.90 10.28
C LEU A 135 23.30 10.39 10.26
N HIS A 136 22.60 9.63 9.42
CA HIS A 136 22.75 8.18 9.37
C HIS A 136 23.78 7.77 8.30
N PRO A 137 24.85 7.00 8.63
CA PRO A 137 25.91 6.65 7.68
C PRO A 137 25.43 5.94 6.41
N SER A 138 24.32 5.19 6.47
CA SER A 138 23.73 4.51 5.29
C SER A 138 22.64 5.34 4.59
N GLY A 139 22.46 6.59 4.99
CA GLY A 139 21.35 7.44 4.58
C GLY A 139 20.00 7.02 5.18
N PHE A 140 18.96 7.74 4.80
CA PHE A 140 17.56 7.47 5.18
C PHE A 140 16.64 7.78 4.00
N LYS A 141 15.70 6.87 3.74
CA LYS A 141 14.65 7.04 2.72
C LYS A 141 13.32 6.55 3.27
N HIS A 142 12.28 7.38 3.20
CA HIS A 142 10.99 7.07 3.82
C HIS A 142 10.38 5.78 3.28
N TYR A 143 10.46 5.50 1.97
CA TYR A 143 9.88 4.28 1.38
C TYR A 143 10.56 3.00 1.85
N ILE A 144 11.88 3.04 2.11
CA ILE A 144 12.62 1.92 2.72
C ILE A 144 12.17 1.76 4.18
N HIS A 145 11.98 2.88 4.88
CA HIS A 145 11.44 2.84 6.23
C HIS A 145 9.99 2.34 6.27
N SER A 146 9.17 2.63 5.25
CA SER A 146 7.80 2.10 5.13
C SER A 146 7.83 0.57 5.10
N LEU A 147 8.74 -0.02 4.32
CA LEU A 147 8.96 -1.47 4.34
C LEU A 147 9.39 -1.98 5.71
N ARG A 148 10.34 -1.29 6.36
CA ARG A 148 10.79 -1.67 7.71
C ARG A 148 9.64 -1.64 8.73
N VAL A 149 8.75 -0.66 8.63
CA VAL A 149 7.55 -0.55 9.49
C VAL A 149 6.64 -1.76 9.30
N ILE A 150 6.25 -2.06 8.06
CA ILE A 150 5.31 -3.15 7.76
C ILE A 150 5.93 -4.54 7.93
N ASP A 151 7.26 -4.66 7.89
CA ASP A 151 7.93 -5.95 8.01
C ASP A 151 8.30 -6.30 9.45
N PHE A 152 8.70 -5.29 10.23
CA PHE A 152 9.41 -5.55 11.49
C PHE A 152 8.95 -4.71 12.67
N LEU A 153 8.36 -3.52 12.48
CA LEU A 153 8.10 -2.63 13.62
C LEU A 153 6.65 -2.71 14.11
N GLU A 154 5.70 -2.86 13.19
CA GLU A 154 4.30 -3.02 13.54
C GLU A 154 4.02 -4.32 14.31
N ASN A 155 2.85 -4.39 14.93
CA ASN A 155 2.38 -5.59 15.66
C ASN A 155 3.39 -6.12 16.70
N LYS A 156 3.94 -5.21 17.52
CA LYS A 156 4.93 -5.54 18.58
C LYS A 156 6.18 -6.26 18.04
N GLY A 157 6.70 -5.83 16.89
CA GLY A 157 7.92 -6.41 16.33
C GLY A 157 7.70 -7.52 15.30
N LYS A 158 6.45 -7.89 15.01
CA LYS A 158 6.11 -8.98 14.08
C LYS A 158 5.83 -8.52 12.65
N GLY A 159 5.64 -7.22 12.45
CA GLY A 159 5.17 -6.66 11.19
C GLY A 159 3.70 -6.97 10.90
N LEU A 160 3.26 -6.52 9.73
CA LEU A 160 1.93 -6.74 9.16
C LEU A 160 1.90 -7.93 8.20
N ASN A 161 3.06 -8.50 7.83
CA ASN A 161 3.17 -9.66 6.94
C ASN A 161 2.37 -9.48 5.63
N LEU A 162 2.51 -8.35 4.96
CA LEU A 162 1.79 -8.04 3.72
C LEU A 162 2.26 -8.92 2.54
N THR A 163 1.42 -9.02 1.52
CA THR A 163 1.72 -9.69 0.24
C THR A 163 2.91 -9.03 -0.46
N PHE A 164 3.62 -9.81 -1.29
CA PHE A 164 4.76 -9.33 -2.06
C PHE A 164 4.40 -8.12 -2.92
N GLU A 165 3.24 -8.13 -3.58
CA GLU A 165 2.83 -7.12 -4.55
C GLU A 165 2.60 -5.76 -3.86
N VAL A 166 1.93 -5.76 -2.70
CA VAL A 166 1.73 -4.55 -1.90
C VAL A 166 3.07 -3.99 -1.43
N ARG A 167 3.97 -4.84 -0.93
CA ARG A 167 5.33 -4.44 -0.51
C ARG A 167 6.12 -3.88 -1.68
N ASN A 168 6.05 -4.52 -2.84
CA ASN A 168 6.73 -4.10 -4.04
C ASN A 168 6.22 -2.72 -4.49
N GLY A 169 4.90 -2.53 -4.53
CA GLY A 169 4.29 -1.24 -4.83
C GLY A 169 4.70 -0.14 -3.85
N ILE A 170 4.67 -0.41 -2.54
CA ILE A 170 5.15 0.53 -1.51
C ILE A 170 6.63 0.88 -1.73
N SER A 171 7.46 -0.06 -2.16
CA SER A 171 8.88 0.22 -2.42
C SER A 171 9.12 1.00 -3.72
N ARG A 172 8.23 0.88 -4.71
CA ARG A 172 8.45 1.34 -6.09
C ARG A 172 7.58 2.53 -6.49
N HIS A 173 6.68 2.99 -5.62
CA HIS A 173 5.80 4.12 -5.88
C HIS A 173 6.56 5.45 -6.09
N SER A 174 7.71 5.61 -5.43
CA SER A 174 8.46 6.87 -5.43
C SER A 174 9.60 6.83 -6.45
N LYS A 175 9.69 7.88 -7.27
CA LYS A 175 10.77 8.06 -8.26
C LYS A 175 11.59 9.34 -8.08
N GLY A 176 11.41 10.08 -6.98
CA GLY A 176 12.04 11.40 -6.84
C GLY A 176 11.69 12.31 -8.02
N ARG A 177 12.65 13.09 -8.53
CA ARG A 177 12.47 13.99 -9.70
C ARG A 177 12.75 13.33 -11.07
N ASN A 178 12.75 12.01 -11.15
CA ASN A 178 13.07 11.29 -12.39
C ASN A 178 11.83 11.09 -13.28
N ASP A 179 12.07 10.69 -14.53
CA ASP A 179 11.02 10.40 -15.52
C ASP A 179 9.93 9.46 -14.98
N ILE A 180 8.68 9.75 -15.36
CA ILE A 180 7.48 9.00 -14.92
C ILE A 180 7.58 7.52 -15.33
N ILE A 181 8.13 7.22 -16.51
CA ILE A 181 8.43 5.86 -16.98
C ILE A 181 9.92 5.61 -16.72
N PRO A 182 10.29 4.62 -15.89
CA PRO A 182 11.69 4.41 -15.56
C PRO A 182 12.39 3.75 -16.74
N GLN A 183 13.58 4.25 -17.09
CA GLN A 183 14.33 3.74 -18.25
C GLN A 183 14.88 2.32 -18.00
N ARG A 184 15.08 1.92 -16.74
CA ARG A 184 15.57 0.59 -16.36
C ARG A 184 14.42 -0.32 -15.91
N LYS A 185 14.33 -1.51 -16.50
CA LYS A 185 13.34 -2.53 -16.12
C LYS A 185 13.41 -2.94 -14.64
N SER A 186 14.59 -2.87 -14.01
CA SER A 186 14.79 -3.18 -12.59
C SER A 186 14.13 -2.20 -11.61
N GLU A 187 13.67 -1.06 -12.10
CA GLU A 187 12.96 -0.03 -11.34
C GLU A 187 11.45 -0.13 -11.47
N LEU A 188 10.96 -0.96 -12.40
CA LEU A 188 9.53 -1.23 -12.53
C LEU A 188 9.04 -2.05 -11.35
N ALA A 189 7.77 -1.82 -10.99
CA ALA A 189 7.08 -2.72 -10.09
C ALA A 189 7.01 -4.11 -10.73
N VAL A 190 7.22 -5.12 -9.90
CA VAL A 190 7.10 -6.52 -10.27
C VAL A 190 5.83 -7.01 -9.61
N THR A 191 4.82 -7.26 -10.43
CA THR A 191 3.59 -7.95 -10.04
C THR A 191 3.80 -9.45 -10.15
#